data_AF-A0A969FP37-F1
#
_entry.id   AF-A0A969FP37-F1
#
_cell.length_a   1.000
_cell.length_b   1.000
_cell.length_c   1.000
_cell.angle_alpha   90.00
_cell.angle_beta   90.00
_cell.angle_gamma   90.00
#
_symmetry.space_group_name_H-M   'P 1'
#
loop_
_entity.id
_entity.type
_entity.pdbx_description
1 polymer ?
#
loop_
_entity_poly.entity_id
_entity_poly.type
_entity_poly.pdbx_seq_one_letter_code
_entity_poly.pdbx_strand_id
1 'polypeptide(L)'
;GAPADDHPGFDRRGFLRPYIEALDQALAASVAADDDVDFVFNFAGQDVRIDPWARGIAGEVLAAEEPANDLAFRIVESLALEAKIKEDLARYRIATQLQVPKIEGEGEVPTEERTEVVRVKAPAHVQAEIVRDAALARALLTELQKIIDASVVHGKMGLAKSLNQFKPPLHHALNDLRELLDAAEVQEVDALAQALLDVPADAELPQIDPRKRRRRRTSTEGNVTVYEKTAIESRPDGKRIRRMVGALATLVILWAALLIPRLLREDMRAFTIADFSQLRGVQSVVARPPSLYVTLDGNVWRSLDERAKRQLVDEIAFDIGRAGYSGARFATANGVTVAQWLRARGTEMIAPPEEGKTRHQ
;
A
#
# COMPACT_ATOMS: atom_id res chain seq x y z
N GLY A 1 -28.59 19.02 -26.96
CA GLY A 1 -28.91 18.10 -25.86
C GLY A 1 -28.27 16.77 -26.20
N ALA A 2 -27.33 16.31 -25.38
CA ALA A 2 -26.81 14.95 -25.51
C ALA A 2 -27.94 13.96 -25.17
N PRO A 3 -28.05 12.82 -25.87
CA PRO A 3 -29.03 11.80 -25.54
C PRO A 3 -28.77 11.29 -24.12
N ALA A 4 -29.83 11.22 -23.30
CA ALA A 4 -29.79 10.49 -22.06
C ALA A 4 -29.71 9.01 -22.42
N ASP A 5 -28.54 8.40 -22.23
CA ASP A 5 -28.35 6.96 -22.34
C ASP A 5 -29.15 6.28 -21.21
N ASP A 6 -30.29 5.68 -21.57
CA ASP A 6 -31.14 4.83 -20.73
C ASP A 6 -30.46 3.45 -20.46
N HIS A 7 -29.20 3.45 -20.04
CA HIS A 7 -28.70 2.29 -19.30
C HIS A 7 -29.33 2.36 -17.91
N PRO A 8 -30.06 1.32 -17.43
CA PRO A 8 -30.51 1.30 -16.05
C PRO A 8 -29.27 1.45 -15.19
N GLY A 9 -29.11 2.63 -14.58
CA GLY A 9 -27.89 3.00 -13.87
C GLY A 9 -27.56 1.92 -12.86
N PHE A 10 -26.34 1.39 -12.91
CA PHE A 10 -25.90 0.42 -11.93
C PHE A 10 -26.00 1.06 -10.54
N ASP A 11 -26.94 0.58 -9.73
CA ASP A 11 -27.16 1.08 -8.38
C ASP A 11 -26.04 0.57 -7.46
N ARG A 12 -24.96 1.36 -7.39
CA ARG A 12 -23.80 1.10 -6.52
C ARG A 12 -24.23 0.91 -5.06
N ARG A 13 -25.20 1.71 -4.61
CA ARG A 13 -25.70 1.66 -3.22
C ARG A 13 -26.46 0.38 -2.97
N GLY A 14 -27.38 0.02 -3.86
CA GLY A 14 -28.11 -1.24 -3.80
C GLY A 14 -27.16 -2.46 -3.82
N PHE A 15 -26.10 -2.39 -4.64
CA PHE A 15 -25.08 -3.44 -4.73
C PHE A 15 -24.27 -3.61 -3.43
N LEU A 16 -23.86 -2.50 -2.80
CA LEU A 16 -23.06 -2.51 -1.57
C LEU A 16 -23.91 -2.54 -0.27
N ARG A 17 -25.23 -2.44 -0.37
CA ARG A 17 -26.14 -2.26 0.78
C ARG A 17 -25.88 -3.22 1.95
N PRO A 18 -25.72 -4.55 1.76
CA PRO A 18 -25.49 -5.46 2.89
C PRO A 18 -24.23 -5.12 3.70
N TYR A 19 -23.19 -4.63 3.02
CA TYR A 19 -21.91 -4.26 3.62
C TYR A 19 -21.97 -2.88 4.27
N ILE A 20 -22.73 -1.96 3.67
CA ILE A 20 -23.00 -0.63 4.25
C ILE A 20 -23.82 -0.77 5.54
N GLU A 21 -24.87 -1.60 5.54
CA GLU A 21 -25.69 -1.88 6.73
C GLU A 21 -24.88 -2.55 7.84
N ALA A 22 -24.02 -3.51 7.49
CA ALA A 22 -23.14 -4.15 8.46
C ALA A 22 -22.12 -3.17 9.05
N LEU A 23 -21.57 -2.28 8.21
CA LEU A 23 -20.67 -1.23 8.66
C LEU A 23 -21.39 -0.25 9.60
N ASP A 24 -22.61 0.16 9.27
CA ASP A 24 -23.43 1.04 10.11
C ASP A 24 -23.70 0.41 11.49
N GLN A 25 -24.12 -0.86 11.52
CA GLN A 25 -24.34 -1.59 12.76
C GLN A 25 -23.05 -1.71 13.60
N ALA A 26 -21.92 -1.99 12.95
CA ALA A 26 -20.63 -2.10 13.61
C ALA A 26 -20.19 -0.74 14.19
N LEU A 27 -20.40 0.35 13.46
CA LEU A 27 -20.10 1.71 13.90
C LEU A 27 -21.02 2.15 15.05
N ALA A 28 -22.30 1.85 14.99
CA ALA A 28 -23.26 2.12 16.07
C ALA A 28 -22.89 1.36 17.36
N ALA A 29 -22.46 0.09 17.24
CA ALA A 29 -21.97 -0.70 18.37
C ALA A 29 -20.63 -0.16 18.93
N SER A 30 -19.83 0.50 18.10
CA SER A 30 -18.52 1.03 18.47
C SER A 30 -18.58 2.31 19.31
N VAL A 31 -19.73 2.96 19.47
CA VAL A 31 -19.87 4.29 20.14
C VAL A 31 -19.32 4.31 21.59
N ALA A 32 -19.08 3.14 22.20
CA ALA A 32 -18.41 3.00 23.49
C ALA A 32 -16.86 2.97 23.45
N ALA A 33 -16.24 2.82 22.29
CA ALA A 33 -14.79 2.70 22.12
C ALA A 33 -14.09 4.06 21.97
N ASP A 34 -12.87 4.17 22.49
CA ASP A 34 -12.03 5.38 22.43
C ASP A 34 -11.88 5.87 20.97
N ASP A 35 -12.00 7.19 20.78
CA ASP A 35 -11.98 7.84 19.47
C ASP A 35 -10.59 7.76 18.81
N ASP A 36 -9.54 7.45 19.57
CA ASP A 36 -8.15 7.46 19.10
C ASP A 36 -7.61 6.07 18.68
N VAL A 37 -8.45 5.02 18.69
CA VAL A 37 -8.04 3.64 18.37
C VAL A 37 -8.59 3.19 17.02
N ASP A 38 -7.77 2.46 16.26
CA ASP A 38 -8.20 1.78 15.04
C ASP A 38 -9.40 0.87 15.34
N PHE A 39 -10.49 1.08 14.61
CA PHE A 39 -11.65 0.23 14.69
C PHE A 39 -11.46 -0.96 13.76
N VAL A 40 -11.36 -2.15 14.34
CA VAL A 40 -11.29 -3.40 13.58
C VAL A 40 -12.64 -4.07 13.65
N PHE A 41 -13.32 -4.18 12.52
CA PHE A 41 -14.51 -5.02 12.42
C PHE A 41 -14.17 -6.29 11.67
N ASN A 42 -14.67 -7.42 12.19
CA ASN A 42 -14.53 -8.70 11.54
C ASN A 42 -15.76 -8.92 10.67
N PHE A 43 -15.55 -9.11 9.37
CA PHE A 43 -16.60 -9.41 8.42
C PHE A 43 -16.29 -10.73 7.72
N ALA A 44 -17.18 -11.72 7.89
CA ALA A 44 -17.01 -13.07 7.35
C ALA A 44 -15.64 -13.72 7.68
N GLY A 45 -15.09 -13.45 8.86
CA GLY A 45 -13.79 -13.96 9.29
C GLY A 45 -12.58 -13.14 8.82
N GLN A 46 -12.78 -12.06 8.07
CA GLN A 46 -11.72 -11.15 7.64
C GLN A 46 -11.74 -9.86 8.45
N ASP A 47 -10.56 -9.42 8.90
CA ASP A 47 -10.42 -8.16 9.64
C ASP A 47 -10.33 -6.99 8.63
N VAL A 48 -11.24 -6.03 8.77
CA VAL A 48 -11.21 -4.74 8.06
C VAL A 48 -10.91 -3.65 9.11
N ARG A 49 -9.85 -2.88 8.86
CA ARG A 49 -9.38 -1.85 9.77
C ARG A 49 -9.84 -0.49 9.27
N ILE A 50 -10.45 0.27 10.16
CA ILE A 50 -10.91 1.64 9.92
C ILE A 50 -10.16 2.53 10.90
N ASP A 51 -9.38 3.47 10.38
CA ASP A 51 -8.72 4.46 11.22
C ASP A 51 -9.75 5.42 11.86
N PRO A 52 -9.40 6.08 12.97
CA PRO A 52 -10.26 7.06 13.65
C PRO A 52 -10.93 8.11 12.76
N TRP A 53 -10.21 8.63 11.76
CA TRP A 53 -10.71 9.68 10.89
C TRP A 53 -11.75 9.14 9.93
N ALA A 54 -11.46 7.99 9.30
CA ALA A 54 -12.37 7.27 8.43
C ALA A 54 -13.66 6.87 9.17
N ARG A 55 -13.53 6.40 10.40
CA ARG A 55 -14.63 6.04 11.30
C ARG A 55 -15.53 7.24 11.58
N GLY A 56 -14.93 8.40 11.87
CA GLY A 56 -15.67 9.64 12.12
C GLY A 56 -16.52 10.05 10.92
N ILE A 57 -15.95 9.99 9.72
CA ILE A 57 -16.66 10.32 8.48
C ILE A 57 -17.76 9.31 8.18
N ALA A 58 -17.45 8.01 8.24
CA ALA A 58 -18.42 6.97 7.98
C ALA A 58 -19.63 7.08 8.92
N GLY A 59 -19.38 7.33 10.22
CA GLY A 59 -20.46 7.53 11.20
C GLY A 59 -21.31 8.77 10.93
N GLU A 60 -20.71 9.87 10.45
CA GLU A 60 -21.48 11.08 10.07
C GLU A 60 -22.33 10.86 8.82
N VAL A 61 -21.78 10.18 7.83
CA VAL A 61 -22.47 9.89 6.56
C VAL A 61 -23.64 8.95 6.77
N LEU A 62 -23.45 7.90 7.55
CA LEU A 62 -24.48 6.89 7.79
C LEU A 62 -25.58 7.38 8.72
N ALA A 63 -25.27 8.32 9.62
CA ALA A 63 -26.27 8.95 10.49
C ALA A 63 -27.08 10.07 9.81
N ALA A 64 -26.69 10.53 8.63
CA ALA A 64 -27.38 11.61 7.94
C ALA A 64 -28.66 11.10 7.24
N GLU A 65 -29.80 11.73 7.52
CA GLU A 65 -31.08 11.41 6.85
C GLU A 65 -31.06 11.78 5.36
N GLU A 66 -30.22 12.74 4.96
CA GLU A 66 -29.98 13.13 3.58
C GLU A 66 -28.49 12.96 3.24
N PRO A 67 -28.14 12.31 2.10
CA PRO A 67 -26.76 12.14 1.67
C PRO A 67 -26.21 13.48 1.16
N ALA A 68 -25.83 14.38 2.05
CA ALA A 68 -25.41 15.74 1.69
C ALA A 68 -23.97 15.83 1.18
N ASN A 69 -23.21 14.74 1.14
CA ASN A 69 -21.78 14.76 0.79
C ASN A 69 -21.34 13.51 0.01
N ASP A 70 -21.26 13.64 -1.32
CA ASP A 70 -20.85 12.55 -2.22
C ASP A 70 -19.45 12.00 -1.91
N LEU A 71 -18.50 12.86 -1.50
CA LEU A 71 -17.15 12.40 -1.14
C LEU A 71 -17.17 11.49 0.08
N ALA A 72 -17.89 11.92 1.11
CA ALA A 72 -17.97 11.18 2.36
C ALA A 72 -18.64 9.82 2.14
N PHE A 73 -19.60 9.76 1.21
CA PHE A 73 -20.18 8.49 0.77
C PHE A 73 -19.18 7.60 0.00
N ARG A 74 -18.27 8.14 -0.82
CA ARG A 74 -17.21 7.34 -1.48
C ARG A 74 -16.28 6.65 -0.48
N ILE A 75 -16.04 7.25 0.69
CA ILE A 75 -15.27 6.62 1.76
C ILE A 75 -16.02 5.40 2.29
N VAL A 76 -17.32 5.52 2.55
CA VAL A 76 -18.18 4.41 2.98
C VAL A 76 -18.23 3.30 1.90
N GLU A 77 -18.40 3.66 0.63
CA GLU A 77 -18.38 2.70 -0.48
C GLU A 77 -17.04 1.97 -0.58
N SER A 78 -15.92 2.67 -0.38
CA SER A 78 -14.58 2.07 -0.42
C SER A 78 -14.39 1.02 0.68
N LEU A 79 -14.83 1.33 1.91
CA LEU A 79 -14.76 0.41 3.04
C LEU A 79 -15.69 -0.80 2.86
N ALA A 80 -16.91 -0.55 2.38
CA ALA A 80 -17.90 -1.61 2.10
C ALA A 80 -17.42 -2.54 0.98
N LEU A 81 -16.84 -1.98 -0.10
CA LEU A 81 -16.31 -2.75 -1.21
C LEU A 81 -15.08 -3.57 -0.80
N GLU A 82 -14.18 -3.02 0.01
CA GLU A 82 -13.05 -3.80 0.54
C GLU A 82 -13.53 -5.02 1.33
N ALA A 83 -14.53 -4.83 2.21
CA ALA A 83 -15.13 -5.92 2.98
C ALA A 83 -15.76 -6.99 2.07
N LYS A 84 -16.52 -6.56 1.05
CA LYS A 84 -17.12 -7.44 0.05
C LYS A 84 -16.07 -8.27 -0.68
N ILE A 85 -15.06 -7.63 -1.27
CA ILE A 85 -14.02 -8.32 -2.04
C ILE A 85 -13.28 -9.34 -1.17
N LYS A 86 -12.93 -8.97 0.08
CA LYS A 86 -12.27 -9.89 1.01
C LYS A 86 -13.13 -11.11 1.32
N GLU A 87 -14.44 -10.93 1.52
CA GLU A 87 -15.37 -12.02 1.74
C GLU A 87 -15.46 -12.94 0.50
N ASP A 88 -15.67 -12.36 -0.68
CA ASP A 88 -15.87 -13.13 -1.91
C ASP A 88 -14.61 -13.91 -2.29
N LEU A 89 -13.42 -13.30 -2.12
CA LEU A 89 -12.14 -13.99 -2.29
C LEU A 89 -11.95 -15.12 -1.27
N ALA A 90 -12.36 -14.93 -0.01
CA ALA A 90 -12.29 -15.98 1.00
C ALA A 90 -13.21 -17.15 0.65
N ARG A 91 -14.46 -16.87 0.25
CA ARG A 91 -15.43 -17.88 -0.23
C ARG A 91 -14.89 -18.63 -1.45
N TYR A 92 -14.27 -17.91 -2.39
CA TYR A 92 -13.72 -18.49 -3.61
C TYR A 92 -12.49 -19.37 -3.34
N ARG A 93 -11.56 -18.92 -2.49
CA ARG A 93 -10.38 -19.72 -2.10
C ARG A 93 -10.79 -21.03 -1.43
N ILE A 94 -11.80 -21.01 -0.56
CA ILE A 94 -12.34 -22.22 0.06
C ILE A 94 -12.91 -23.18 -1.01
N ALA A 95 -13.60 -22.66 -2.02
CA ALA A 95 -14.18 -23.47 -3.10
C ALA A 95 -13.13 -24.06 -4.06
N THR A 96 -12.02 -23.35 -4.31
CA THR A 96 -10.97 -23.76 -5.25
C THR A 96 -9.84 -24.59 -4.62
N GLN A 97 -9.65 -24.52 -3.29
CA GLN A 97 -8.66 -25.32 -2.57
C GLN A 97 -9.11 -26.76 -2.25
N LEU A 98 -10.21 -27.24 -2.83
CA LEU A 98 -10.52 -28.67 -2.89
C LEU A 98 -9.46 -29.37 -3.75
N GLN A 99 -8.32 -29.68 -3.12
CA GLN A 99 -7.28 -30.53 -3.68
C GLN A 99 -7.92 -31.87 -4.02
N VAL A 100 -8.06 -32.17 -5.31
CA VAL A 100 -8.37 -33.52 -5.75
C VAL A 100 -7.15 -34.36 -5.36
N PRO A 101 -7.27 -35.34 -4.44
CA PRO A 101 -6.14 -36.21 -4.16
C PRO A 101 -5.78 -36.90 -5.48
N LYS A 102 -4.56 -36.64 -5.95
CA LYS A 102 -4.01 -37.32 -7.11
C LYS A 102 -3.88 -38.79 -6.69
N ILE A 103 -4.79 -39.64 -7.18
CA ILE A 103 -4.68 -41.09 -7.01
C ILE A 103 -3.52 -41.50 -7.90
N GLU A 104 -2.30 -41.48 -7.35
CA GLU A 104 -1.13 -42.00 -8.04
C GLU A 104 -1.27 -43.52 -8.12
N GLY A 105 -1.33 -44.02 -9.35
CA GLY A 105 -1.23 -45.45 -9.63
C GLY A 105 0.09 -45.99 -9.08
N GLU A 106 0.03 -47.17 -8.48
CA GLU A 106 1.14 -47.83 -7.81
C GLU A 106 2.39 -47.91 -8.70
N GLY A 107 3.47 -47.27 -8.24
CA GLY A 107 4.83 -47.68 -8.59
C GLY A 107 5.65 -46.68 -9.39
N GLU A 108 5.97 -45.51 -8.83
CA GLU A 108 7.27 -44.86 -9.06
C GLU A 108 7.57 -43.80 -7.98
N VAL A 109 8.84 -43.71 -7.58
CA VAL A 109 9.32 -42.89 -6.46
C VAL A 109 9.24 -41.40 -6.84
N PRO A 110 8.61 -40.54 -6.02
CA PRO A 110 8.33 -39.16 -6.41
C PRO A 110 9.60 -38.31 -6.35
N THR A 111 10.04 -37.84 -7.51
CA THR A 111 11.08 -36.82 -7.64
C THR A 111 10.38 -35.50 -7.94
N GLU A 112 10.36 -34.59 -6.97
CA GLU A 112 9.78 -33.25 -7.03
C GLU A 112 8.29 -33.19 -7.44
N GLU A 113 7.40 -33.16 -6.45
CA GLU A 113 5.98 -32.84 -6.63
C GLU A 113 5.81 -31.46 -7.27
N ARG A 114 5.78 -31.42 -8.60
CA ARG A 114 5.19 -30.30 -9.34
C ARG A 114 3.69 -30.32 -9.06
N THR A 115 3.28 -29.52 -8.09
CA THR A 115 1.87 -29.16 -7.89
C THR A 115 1.45 -28.29 -9.07
N GLU A 116 0.91 -28.92 -10.11
CA GLU A 116 0.25 -28.20 -11.20
C GLU A 116 -1.06 -27.63 -10.63
N VAL A 117 -1.04 -26.34 -10.30
CA VAL A 117 -2.22 -25.62 -9.81
C VAL A 117 -3.17 -25.44 -10.99
N VAL A 118 -4.05 -26.41 -11.21
CA VAL A 118 -5.13 -26.30 -12.18
C VAL A 118 -6.12 -25.24 -11.67
N ARG A 119 -6.05 -24.03 -12.22
CA ARG A 119 -7.00 -22.97 -11.92
C ARG A 119 -8.34 -23.29 -12.60
N VAL A 120 -9.29 -23.78 -11.82
CA VAL A 120 -10.67 -23.94 -12.27
C VAL A 120 -11.31 -22.56 -12.34
N LYS A 121 -11.92 -22.22 -13.49
CA LYS A 121 -12.66 -20.95 -13.66
C LYS A 121 -13.88 -20.94 -12.74
N ALA A 122 -14.18 -19.80 -12.14
CA ALA A 122 -15.36 -19.66 -11.30
C ALA A 122 -16.65 -19.93 -12.09
N PRO A 123 -17.73 -20.38 -11.43
CA PRO A 123 -19.06 -20.39 -12.04
C PRO A 123 -19.40 -19.01 -12.64
N ALA A 124 -20.12 -18.99 -13.77
CA ALA A 124 -20.36 -17.76 -14.52
C ALA A 124 -20.97 -16.61 -13.70
N HIS A 125 -21.84 -16.92 -12.73
CA HIS A 125 -22.42 -15.91 -11.85
C HIS A 125 -21.40 -15.29 -10.88
N VAL A 126 -20.48 -16.10 -10.34
CA VAL A 126 -19.38 -15.62 -9.49
C VAL A 126 -18.39 -14.79 -10.32
N GLN A 127 -18.09 -15.22 -11.54
CA GLN A 127 -17.21 -14.46 -12.42
C GLN A 127 -17.79 -13.07 -12.74
N ALA A 128 -19.10 -12.99 -13.00
CA ALA A 128 -19.78 -11.72 -13.20
C ALA A 128 -19.74 -10.80 -11.97
N GLU A 129 -19.78 -11.36 -10.76
CA GLU A 129 -19.61 -10.59 -9.52
C GLU A 129 -18.17 -10.07 -9.37
N ILE A 130 -17.16 -10.91 -9.61
CA ILE A 130 -15.74 -10.52 -9.59
C ILE A 130 -15.48 -9.37 -10.57
N VAL A 131 -16.03 -9.45 -11.79
CA VAL A 131 -15.92 -8.39 -12.80
C VAL A 131 -16.56 -7.08 -12.30
N ARG A 132 -17.75 -7.14 -11.69
CA ARG A 132 -18.42 -5.96 -11.15
C ARG A 132 -17.65 -5.35 -9.97
N ASP A 133 -17.13 -6.17 -9.07
CA ASP A 133 -16.33 -5.71 -7.94
C ASP A 133 -15.04 -5.02 -8.40
N ALA A 134 -14.34 -5.62 -9.37
CA ALA A 134 -13.14 -5.04 -9.95
C ALA A 134 -13.45 -3.72 -10.67
N ALA A 135 -14.57 -3.66 -11.40
CA ALA A 135 -15.01 -2.46 -12.09
C ALA A 135 -15.33 -1.33 -11.09
N LEU A 136 -16.05 -1.64 -10.01
CA LEU A 136 -16.39 -0.67 -8.98
C LEU A 136 -15.14 -0.20 -8.22
N ALA A 137 -14.21 -1.11 -7.89
CA ALA A 137 -12.96 -0.77 -7.22
C ALA A 137 -12.12 0.18 -8.08
N ARG A 138 -12.05 -0.07 -9.38
CA ARG A 138 -11.32 0.78 -10.33
C ARG A 138 -11.99 2.14 -10.52
N ALA A 139 -13.32 2.18 -10.59
CA ALA A 139 -14.08 3.42 -10.65
C ALA A 139 -13.84 4.27 -9.39
N LEU A 140 -13.97 3.69 -8.20
CA LEU A 140 -13.71 4.36 -6.93
C LEU A 140 -12.28 4.86 -6.79
N LEU A 141 -11.27 4.06 -7.18
CA LEU A 141 -9.88 4.50 -7.17
C LEU A 141 -9.65 5.73 -8.07
N THR A 142 -10.30 5.77 -9.22
CA THR A 142 -10.23 6.89 -10.16
C THR A 142 -10.90 8.13 -9.59
N GLU A 143 -12.07 7.98 -8.97
CA GLU A 143 -12.80 9.05 -8.29
C GLU A 143 -12.02 9.62 -7.11
N LEU A 144 -11.50 8.76 -6.23
CA LEU A 144 -10.64 9.14 -5.12
C LEU A 144 -9.40 9.90 -5.60
N GLN A 145 -8.75 9.45 -6.69
CA GLN A 145 -7.60 10.16 -7.25
C GLN A 145 -7.96 11.57 -7.72
N LYS A 146 -9.07 11.75 -8.43
CA LYS A 146 -9.54 13.08 -8.85
C LYS A 146 -9.78 14.00 -7.65
N ILE A 147 -10.38 13.48 -6.59
CA ILE A 147 -10.65 14.25 -5.38
C ILE A 147 -9.35 14.62 -4.64
N ILE A 148 -8.39 13.68 -4.59
CA ILE A 148 -7.06 13.92 -4.01
C ILE A 148 -6.35 15.03 -4.79
N ASP A 149 -6.33 14.96 -6.11
CA ASP A 149 -5.68 15.95 -6.97
C ASP A 149 -6.32 17.33 -6.82
N ALA A 150 -7.66 17.39 -6.83
CA ALA A 150 -8.38 18.63 -6.53
C ALA A 150 -8.02 19.14 -5.12
N SER A 151 -7.97 18.28 -4.11
CA SER A 151 -7.61 18.67 -2.73
C SER A 151 -6.20 19.26 -2.65
N VAL A 152 -5.25 18.73 -3.43
CA VAL A 152 -3.89 19.29 -3.55
C VAL A 152 -3.92 20.66 -4.21
N VAL A 153 -4.64 20.82 -5.34
CA VAL A 153 -4.77 22.11 -6.07
C VAL A 153 -5.37 23.19 -5.18
N HIS A 154 -6.34 22.85 -4.33
CA HIS A 154 -6.99 23.77 -3.40
C HIS A 154 -6.23 23.95 -2.07
N GLY A 155 -5.01 23.40 -1.92
CA GLY A 155 -4.19 23.56 -0.73
C GLY A 155 -4.65 22.76 0.50
N LYS A 156 -5.61 21.84 0.35
CA LYS A 156 -6.15 20.96 1.40
C LYS A 156 -5.27 19.70 1.58
N MET A 157 -3.98 19.88 1.85
CA MET A 157 -2.99 18.78 1.91
C MET A 157 -3.31 17.72 2.98
N GLY A 158 -3.92 18.11 4.11
CA GLY A 158 -4.32 17.17 5.16
C GLY A 158 -5.39 16.19 4.67
N LEU A 159 -6.42 16.69 4.00
CA LEU A 159 -7.49 15.88 3.41
C LEU A 159 -6.95 14.96 2.31
N ALA A 160 -6.10 15.49 1.42
CA ALA A 160 -5.46 14.69 0.37
C ALA A 160 -4.67 13.52 0.96
N LYS A 161 -3.91 13.76 2.05
CA LYS A 161 -3.14 12.71 2.74
C LYS A 161 -4.06 11.64 3.34
N SER A 162 -5.15 12.03 3.99
CA SER A 162 -6.12 11.09 4.57
C SER A 162 -6.82 10.26 3.49
N LEU A 163 -7.31 10.88 2.42
CA LEU A 163 -7.94 10.17 1.30
C LEU A 163 -6.99 9.19 0.61
N ASN A 164 -5.70 9.52 0.53
CA ASN A 164 -4.70 8.64 -0.06
C ASN A 164 -4.50 7.33 0.73
N GLN A 165 -4.93 7.26 2.00
CA GLN A 165 -4.84 6.04 2.82
C GLN A 165 -5.85 4.95 2.41
N PHE A 166 -6.90 5.29 1.66
CA PHE A 166 -7.91 4.33 1.17
C PHE A 166 -7.49 3.65 -0.14
N LYS A 167 -6.50 4.21 -0.85
CA LYS A 167 -6.03 3.62 -2.11
C LYS A 167 -5.33 2.28 -1.93
N PRO A 168 -4.39 2.09 -0.97
CA PRO A 168 -3.68 0.81 -0.85
C PRO A 168 -4.60 -0.40 -0.63
N PRO A 169 -5.59 -0.37 0.29
CA PRO A 169 -6.51 -1.49 0.46
C PRO A 169 -7.29 -1.84 -0.82
N LEU A 170 -7.81 -0.83 -1.53
CA LEU A 170 -8.50 -1.03 -2.81
C LEU A 170 -7.56 -1.55 -3.91
N HIS A 171 -6.30 -1.08 -3.97
CA HIS A 171 -5.30 -1.61 -4.89
C HIS A 171 -4.97 -3.07 -4.60
N HIS A 172 -4.82 -3.44 -3.34
CA HIS A 172 -4.61 -4.83 -2.94
C HIS A 172 -5.81 -5.71 -3.35
N ALA A 173 -7.03 -5.26 -3.05
CA ALA A 173 -8.25 -5.96 -3.44
C ALA A 173 -8.36 -6.12 -4.97
N LEU A 174 -8.06 -5.07 -5.74
CA LEU A 174 -8.07 -5.10 -7.21
C LEU A 174 -7.01 -6.06 -7.77
N ASN A 175 -5.81 -6.09 -7.19
CA ASN A 175 -4.75 -7.00 -7.62
C ASN A 175 -5.14 -8.46 -7.37
N ASP A 176 -5.72 -8.76 -6.21
CA ASP A 176 -6.21 -10.10 -5.88
C ASP A 176 -7.32 -10.54 -6.85
N LEU A 177 -8.25 -9.65 -7.20
CA LEU A 177 -9.28 -9.93 -8.21
C LEU A 177 -8.69 -10.12 -9.61
N ARG A 178 -7.69 -9.32 -9.98
CA ARG A 178 -7.04 -9.38 -11.30
C ARG A 178 -6.39 -10.74 -11.57
N GLU A 179 -5.91 -11.43 -10.54
CA GLU A 179 -5.39 -12.80 -10.69
C GLU A 179 -6.45 -13.83 -11.09
N LEU A 180 -7.74 -13.50 -10.91
CA LEU A 180 -8.90 -14.32 -11.23
C LEU A 180 -9.56 -13.96 -12.57
N LEU A 181 -9.08 -12.90 -13.23
CA LEU A 181 -9.66 -12.39 -14.47
C LEU A 181 -8.78 -12.77 -15.67
N ASP A 182 -9.42 -13.14 -16.77
CA ASP A 182 -8.75 -13.29 -18.06
C ASP A 182 -8.64 -11.94 -18.81
N ALA A 183 -7.92 -11.93 -19.94
CA ALA A 183 -7.66 -10.69 -20.67
C ALA A 183 -8.93 -10.03 -21.23
N ALA A 184 -9.96 -10.81 -21.58
CA ALA A 184 -11.22 -10.27 -22.09
C ALA A 184 -12.03 -9.64 -20.93
N GLU A 185 -12.05 -10.31 -19.78
CA GLU A 185 -12.73 -9.81 -18.59
C GLU A 185 -12.05 -8.55 -18.04
N VAL A 186 -10.72 -8.42 -18.12
CA VAL A 186 -10.03 -7.17 -17.78
C VAL A 186 -10.49 -6.01 -18.66
N GLN A 187 -10.75 -6.24 -19.95
CA GLN A 187 -11.29 -5.19 -20.83
C GLN A 187 -12.74 -4.84 -20.46
N GLU A 188 -13.55 -5.84 -20.09
CA GLU A 188 -14.91 -5.62 -19.60
C GLU A 188 -14.92 -4.81 -18.30
N VAL A 189 -14.01 -5.13 -17.36
CA VAL A 189 -13.79 -4.36 -16.13
C VAL A 189 -13.49 -2.89 -16.44
N ASP A 190 -12.64 -2.63 -17.43
CA ASP A 190 -12.26 -1.25 -17.80
C ASP A 190 -13.43 -0.48 -18.40
N ALA A 191 -14.23 -1.13 -19.26
CA ALA A 191 -15.42 -0.54 -19.85
C ALA A 191 -16.50 -0.26 -18.78
N LEU A 192 -16.75 -1.22 -17.89
CA LEU A 192 -17.70 -1.04 -16.79
C LEU A 192 -17.22 0.02 -15.80
N ALA A 193 -15.95 0.02 -15.42
CA ALA A 193 -15.40 1.02 -14.51
C ALA A 193 -15.60 2.44 -15.06
N GLN A 194 -15.39 2.63 -16.36
CA GLN A 194 -15.62 3.91 -17.02
C GLN A 194 -17.10 4.31 -17.03
N ALA A 195 -18.00 3.36 -17.29
CA ALA A 195 -19.45 3.58 -17.25
C ALA A 195 -19.97 3.88 -15.83
N LEU A 196 -19.29 3.35 -14.82
CA LEU A 196 -19.65 3.57 -13.43
C LEU A 196 -19.29 4.97 -12.96
N LEU A 197 -18.26 5.63 -13.51
CA LEU A 197 -17.73 6.89 -12.98
C LEU A 197 -18.83 7.94 -12.76
N ASP A 198 -18.91 8.42 -11.52
CA ASP A 198 -20.00 9.28 -11.04
C ASP A 198 -19.44 10.50 -10.27
N VAL A 199 -18.30 11.02 -10.74
CA VAL A 199 -17.73 12.28 -10.26
C VAL A 199 -17.68 13.26 -11.45
N PRO A 200 -18.44 14.37 -11.39
CA PRO A 200 -18.32 15.46 -12.35
C PRO A 200 -16.87 15.93 -12.43
N ALA A 201 -16.39 16.29 -13.62
CA ALA A 201 -15.02 16.80 -13.80
C ALA A 201 -14.70 18.03 -12.93
N ASP A 202 -15.75 18.72 -12.45
CA ASP A 202 -15.69 20.01 -11.79
C ASP A 202 -16.18 19.96 -10.32
N ALA A 203 -16.28 18.76 -9.72
CA ALA A 203 -16.89 18.57 -8.41
C ALA A 203 -16.24 19.48 -7.34
N GLU A 204 -17.03 20.41 -6.81
CA GLU A 204 -16.61 21.28 -5.70
C GLU A 204 -16.19 20.40 -4.51
N LEU A 205 -14.98 20.60 -4.02
CA LEU A 205 -14.48 19.83 -2.89
C LEU A 205 -15.32 20.09 -1.64
N PRO A 206 -15.97 19.06 -1.06
CA PRO A 206 -16.79 19.28 0.11
C PRO A 206 -15.93 19.76 1.29
N GLN A 207 -16.55 20.56 2.16
CA GLN A 207 -15.98 20.88 3.46
C GLN A 207 -16.22 19.70 4.39
N ILE A 208 -15.25 18.78 4.45
CA ILE A 208 -15.16 17.83 5.55
C ILE A 208 -14.47 18.56 6.69
N ASP A 209 -15.25 19.05 7.65
CA ASP A 209 -14.70 19.57 8.89
C ASP A 209 -14.33 18.37 9.77
N PRO A 210 -13.03 18.08 10.00
CA PRO A 210 -12.66 17.04 10.95
C PRO A 210 -13.21 17.46 12.31
N ARG A 211 -14.13 16.66 12.87
CA ARG A 211 -14.74 16.91 14.19
C ARG A 211 -13.68 17.38 15.18
N LYS A 212 -13.91 18.55 15.78
CA LYS A 212 -13.16 18.99 16.97
C LYS A 212 -13.35 17.90 18.03
N ARG A 213 -12.27 17.16 18.37
CA ARG A 213 -12.18 16.14 19.43
C ARG A 213 -13.12 16.48 20.59
N ARG A 214 -14.30 15.87 20.62
CA ARG A 214 -15.24 16.08 21.71
C ARG A 214 -14.85 15.11 22.80
N ARG A 215 -13.90 15.49 23.67
CA ARG A 215 -13.59 14.77 24.91
C ARG A 215 -14.88 14.61 25.72
N ARG A 216 -15.58 13.49 25.58
CA ARG A 216 -16.66 13.10 26.48
C ARG A 216 -16.13 12.01 27.39
N ARG A 217 -16.13 12.32 28.68
CA ARG A 217 -16.00 11.33 29.75
C ARG A 217 -17.21 10.40 29.65
N THR A 218 -16.99 9.12 29.35
CA THR A 218 -18.03 8.10 29.42
C THR A 218 -18.00 7.47 30.82
N SER A 219 -19.14 7.56 31.49
CA SER A 219 -19.59 6.64 32.52
C SER A 219 -20.96 6.18 32.05
N THR A 220 -21.08 4.95 31.55
CA THR A 220 -22.13 3.99 31.95
C THR A 220 -21.92 2.62 31.30
N GLU A 221 -22.33 1.62 32.06
CA GLU A 221 -22.23 0.19 31.84
C GLU A 221 -23.13 -0.28 30.70
N GLY A 222 -22.57 -1.10 29.82
CA GLY A 222 -23.27 -1.89 28.81
C GLY A 222 -22.30 -2.94 28.28
N ASN A 223 -22.64 -4.22 28.43
CA ASN A 223 -21.80 -5.33 27.96
C ASN A 223 -21.81 -5.39 26.42
N VAL A 224 -20.90 -4.64 25.80
CA VAL A 224 -20.44 -4.85 24.43
C VAL A 224 -19.02 -5.38 24.53
N THR A 225 -18.79 -6.62 24.13
CA THR A 225 -17.42 -7.15 24.02
C THR A 225 -16.76 -6.53 22.78
N VAL A 226 -16.20 -5.33 22.96
CA VAL A 226 -15.15 -4.81 22.09
C VAL A 226 -13.96 -5.71 22.31
N TYR A 227 -13.59 -6.52 21.31
CA TYR A 227 -12.33 -7.23 21.33
C TYR A 227 -11.21 -6.21 21.07
N GLU A 228 -10.74 -5.57 22.13
CA GLU A 228 -9.42 -4.94 22.12
C GLU A 228 -8.41 -6.09 21.97
N LYS A 229 -8.03 -6.37 20.72
CA LYS A 229 -7.08 -7.42 20.38
C LYS A 229 -5.68 -6.94 20.80
N THR A 230 -5.39 -6.94 22.10
CA THR A 230 -4.03 -7.27 22.55
C THR A 230 -3.71 -8.60 21.88
N ALA A 231 -2.63 -8.66 21.09
CA ALA A 231 -2.29 -9.82 20.28
C ALA A 231 -2.44 -11.12 21.08
N ILE A 232 -3.55 -11.84 20.86
CA ILE A 232 -3.85 -13.06 21.60
C ILE A 232 -2.95 -14.14 21.02
N GLU A 233 -1.91 -14.48 21.79
CA GLU A 233 -1.30 -15.80 21.80
C GLU A 233 -2.42 -16.85 21.85
N SER A 234 -2.71 -17.49 20.72
CA SER A 234 -3.49 -18.73 20.71
C SER A 234 -2.73 -19.79 21.50
N ARG A 235 -3.33 -20.28 22.59
CA ARG A 235 -2.84 -21.47 23.30
C ARG A 235 -3.84 -22.61 23.21
N PRO A 236 -3.48 -23.68 22.50
CA PRO A 236 -3.50 -25.01 23.08
C PRO A 236 -2.37 -25.16 24.13
N ASP A 237 -2.63 -25.86 25.23
CA ASP A 237 -1.66 -26.32 26.26
C ASP A 237 -0.38 -25.47 26.51
N GLY A 238 -0.61 -24.33 27.16
CA GLY A 238 0.36 -23.25 27.36
C GLY A 238 1.65 -23.55 28.15
N LYS A 239 1.91 -24.76 28.64
CA LYS A 239 3.19 -25.05 29.33
C LYS A 239 4.26 -25.63 28.41
N ARG A 240 3.88 -26.41 27.39
CA ARG A 240 4.83 -27.00 26.43
C ARG A 240 5.21 -26.01 25.32
N ILE A 241 4.22 -25.30 24.79
CA ILE A 241 4.45 -24.29 23.74
C ILE A 241 5.30 -23.13 24.25
N ARG A 242 5.10 -22.63 25.48
CA ARG A 242 5.96 -21.56 26.04
C ARG A 242 7.42 -21.98 26.18
N ARG A 243 7.70 -23.26 26.48
CA ARG A 243 9.07 -23.78 26.56
C ARG A 243 9.69 -23.95 25.16
N MET A 244 8.91 -24.44 24.19
CA MET A 244 9.37 -24.53 22.80
C MET A 244 9.61 -23.15 22.19
N VAL A 245 8.69 -22.19 22.35
CA VAL A 245 8.86 -20.82 21.86
C VAL A 245 10.02 -20.12 22.56
N GLY A 246 10.17 -20.29 23.89
CA GLY A 246 11.32 -19.77 24.62
C GLY A 246 12.64 -20.33 24.10
N ALA A 247 12.72 -21.65 23.87
CA ALA A 247 13.90 -22.29 23.30
C ALA A 247 14.21 -21.80 21.87
N LEU A 248 13.17 -21.65 21.04
CA LEU A 248 13.31 -21.17 19.66
C LEU A 248 13.74 -19.69 19.63
N ALA A 249 13.18 -18.85 20.50
CA ALA A 249 13.58 -17.46 20.65
C ALA A 249 15.05 -17.34 21.11
N THR A 250 15.48 -18.15 22.09
CA THR A 250 16.90 -18.19 22.49
C THR A 250 17.81 -18.68 21.38
N LEU A 251 17.36 -19.65 20.58
CA LEU A 251 18.12 -20.16 19.43
C LEU A 251 18.27 -19.05 18.36
N VAL A 252 17.20 -18.32 18.05
CA VAL A 252 17.22 -17.20 17.10
C VAL A 252 18.13 -16.07 17.59
N ILE A 253 18.04 -15.69 18.87
CA ILE A 253 18.91 -14.66 19.46
C ILE A 253 20.38 -15.11 19.42
N LEU A 254 20.66 -16.38 19.76
CA LEU A 254 22.01 -16.93 19.72
C LEU A 254 22.55 -17.00 18.28
N TRP A 255 21.73 -17.41 17.33
CA TRP A 255 22.07 -17.45 15.91
C TRP A 255 22.34 -16.05 15.37
N ALA A 256 21.48 -15.07 15.68
CA ALA A 256 21.68 -13.66 15.35
C ALA A 256 22.98 -13.11 15.95
N ALA A 257 23.26 -13.39 17.22
CA ALA A 257 24.49 -12.94 17.88
C ALA A 257 25.77 -13.56 17.28
N LEU A 258 25.69 -14.78 16.74
CA LEU A 258 26.83 -15.49 16.14
C LEU A 258 27.04 -15.16 14.66
N LEU A 259 25.97 -14.95 13.89
CA LEU A 259 26.05 -14.76 12.43
C LEU A 259 26.00 -13.31 11.97
N ILE A 260 25.25 -12.43 12.64
CA ILE A 260 25.18 -11.01 12.23
C ILE A 260 26.55 -10.33 12.26
N PRO A 261 27.43 -10.52 13.27
CA PRO A 261 28.76 -9.93 13.26
C PRO A 261 29.67 -10.47 12.15
N ARG A 262 29.41 -11.67 11.63
CA ARG A 262 30.15 -12.26 10.51
C ARG A 262 29.61 -11.79 9.16
N LEU A 263 28.30 -11.65 9.02
CA LEU A 263 27.65 -11.11 7.81
C LEU A 263 27.91 -9.60 7.63
N LEU A 264 28.03 -8.84 8.73
CA LEU A 264 28.38 -7.42 8.68
C LEU A 264 29.88 -7.15 8.52
N ARG A 265 30.71 -8.20 8.46
CA ARG A 265 32.18 -8.12 8.25
C ARG A 265 32.58 -8.45 6.80
N GLU A 266 31.69 -8.27 5.84
CA GLU A 266 32.16 -8.12 4.46
C GLU A 266 32.92 -6.80 4.36
N ASP A 267 34.24 -6.89 4.27
CA ASP A 267 35.12 -5.75 3.98
C ASP A 267 34.70 -5.16 2.63
N MET A 268 33.83 -4.15 2.66
CA MET A 268 33.40 -3.45 1.45
C MET A 268 34.64 -2.91 0.74
N ARG A 269 34.79 -3.25 -0.54
CA ARG A 269 35.93 -2.82 -1.35
C ARG A 269 36.05 -1.30 -1.27
N ALA A 270 37.23 -0.82 -0.84
CA ALA A 270 37.53 0.60 -0.86
C ALA A 270 37.66 1.04 -2.33
N PHE A 271 36.73 1.88 -2.77
CA PHE A 271 36.84 2.55 -4.07
C PHE A 271 37.80 3.72 -3.98
N THR A 272 38.63 3.84 -5.01
CA THR A 272 39.56 4.95 -5.21
C THR A 272 39.22 5.68 -6.50
N ILE A 273 39.82 6.84 -6.72
CA ILE A 273 39.65 7.58 -7.98
C ILE A 273 40.14 6.76 -9.21
N ALA A 274 41.12 5.87 -9.02
CA ALA A 274 41.68 5.07 -10.10
C ALA A 274 40.65 4.10 -10.71
N ASP A 275 39.72 3.60 -9.89
CA ASP A 275 38.65 2.68 -10.32
C ASP A 275 37.69 3.36 -11.32
N PHE A 276 37.60 4.70 -11.31
CA PHE A 276 36.73 5.48 -12.19
C PHE A 276 37.49 6.34 -13.20
N SER A 277 38.78 6.04 -13.42
CA SER A 277 39.65 6.82 -14.32
C SER A 277 39.17 6.85 -15.78
N GLN A 278 38.38 5.87 -16.20
CA GLN A 278 37.79 5.80 -17.54
C GLN A 278 36.55 6.69 -17.69
N LEU A 279 35.92 7.08 -16.57
CA LEU A 279 34.70 7.88 -16.57
C LEU A 279 35.06 9.37 -16.63
N ARG A 280 34.70 10.00 -17.74
CA ARG A 280 35.03 11.41 -17.98
C ARG A 280 34.29 12.31 -16.98
N GLY A 281 35.05 13.07 -16.20
CA GLY A 281 34.52 14.08 -15.30
C GLY A 281 34.42 13.67 -13.83
N VAL A 282 34.92 12.51 -13.41
CA VAL A 282 35.06 12.17 -11.98
C VAL A 282 36.32 12.82 -11.42
N GLN A 283 36.16 13.72 -10.44
CA GLN A 283 37.27 14.46 -9.81
C GLN A 283 37.75 13.83 -8.50
N SER A 284 36.85 13.26 -7.71
CA SER A 284 37.23 12.57 -6.47
C SER A 284 36.17 11.55 -6.07
N VAL A 285 36.64 10.51 -5.37
CA VAL A 285 35.80 9.44 -4.84
C VAL A 285 36.22 9.18 -3.39
N VAL A 286 35.25 9.25 -2.48
CA VAL A 286 35.46 9.00 -1.05
C VAL A 286 34.50 7.91 -0.61
N ALA A 287 35.02 6.73 -0.32
CA ALA A 287 34.28 5.60 0.23
C ALA A 287 34.00 5.82 1.72
N ARG A 288 32.71 5.89 2.09
CA ARG A 288 32.25 5.90 3.49
C ARG A 288 31.09 4.92 3.63
N PRO A 289 31.36 3.62 3.78
CA PRO A 289 30.32 2.60 3.98
C PRO A 289 29.24 3.06 4.95
N PRO A 290 27.94 2.95 4.60
CA PRO A 290 27.39 2.20 3.47
C PRO A 290 27.24 3.01 2.16
N SER A 291 27.78 4.23 2.05
CA SER A 291 27.59 5.11 0.88
C SER A 291 28.91 5.53 0.21
N LEU A 292 28.87 5.79 -1.10
CA LEU A 292 29.99 6.36 -1.85
C LEU A 292 29.76 7.84 -2.14
N TYR A 293 30.75 8.70 -1.93
CA TYR A 293 30.68 10.12 -2.29
C TYR A 293 31.54 10.36 -3.53
N VAL A 294 30.90 10.79 -4.62
CA VAL A 294 31.54 11.03 -5.91
C VAL A 294 31.44 12.51 -6.25
N THR A 295 32.58 13.16 -6.43
CA THR A 295 32.65 14.54 -6.90
C THR A 295 32.92 14.56 -8.39
N LEU A 296 32.05 15.23 -9.14
CA LEU A 296 32.15 15.42 -10.58
C LEU A 296 32.65 16.84 -10.92
N ASP A 297 33.37 16.95 -12.02
CA ASP A 297 33.75 18.21 -12.63
C ASP A 297 32.51 18.94 -13.14
N GLY A 298 32.25 20.13 -12.62
CA GLY A 298 31.05 20.90 -12.97
C GLY A 298 31.01 21.36 -14.44
N ASN A 299 32.16 21.62 -15.06
CA ASN A 299 32.22 22.06 -16.45
C ASN A 299 31.98 20.88 -17.40
N VAL A 300 32.58 19.73 -17.10
CA VAL A 300 32.32 18.49 -17.85
C VAL A 300 30.87 18.07 -17.68
N TRP A 301 30.34 18.06 -16.45
CA TRP A 301 28.94 17.70 -16.20
C TRP A 301 27.96 18.55 -17.00
N ARG A 302 28.20 19.88 -17.10
CA ARG A 302 27.32 20.77 -17.87
C ARG A 302 27.38 20.53 -19.38
N SER A 303 28.54 20.12 -19.90
CA SER A 303 28.72 19.86 -21.33
C SER A 303 28.20 18.49 -21.78
N LEU A 304 27.99 17.55 -20.84
CA LEU A 304 27.34 16.27 -21.14
C LEU A 304 25.86 16.47 -21.52
N ASP A 305 25.44 15.78 -22.58
CA ASP A 305 24.03 15.66 -22.92
C ASP A 305 23.29 14.79 -21.87
N GLU A 306 21.96 14.77 -21.94
CA GLU A 306 21.18 14.05 -20.94
C GLU A 306 21.42 12.54 -20.93
N ARG A 307 21.72 11.97 -22.10
CA ARG A 307 22.01 10.54 -22.25
C ARG A 307 23.33 10.18 -21.58
N ALA A 308 24.38 10.96 -21.81
CA ALA A 308 25.68 10.75 -21.19
C ALA A 308 25.65 10.99 -19.68
N LYS A 309 24.87 11.98 -19.19
CA LYS A 309 24.65 12.18 -17.75
C LYS A 309 24.04 10.95 -17.08
N ARG A 310 23.03 10.34 -17.71
CA ARG A 310 22.37 9.13 -17.21
C ARG A 310 23.32 7.94 -17.24
N GLN A 311 24.00 7.71 -18.37
CA GLN A 311 24.96 6.63 -18.51
C GLN A 311 26.07 6.71 -17.45
N LEU A 312 26.63 7.89 -17.21
CA LEU A 312 27.66 8.10 -16.18
C LEU A 312 27.17 7.72 -14.78
N VAL A 313 25.95 8.13 -14.42
CA VAL A 313 25.37 7.82 -13.10
C VAL A 313 25.05 6.33 -12.97
N ASP A 314 24.50 5.72 -14.02
CA ASP A 314 24.13 4.30 -14.04
C ASP A 314 25.35 3.38 -13.97
N GLU A 315 26.44 3.71 -14.70
CA GLU A 315 27.70 2.96 -14.63
C GLU A 315 28.30 2.98 -13.22
N ILE A 316 28.32 4.16 -12.58
CA ILE A 316 28.80 4.28 -11.19
C ILE A 316 27.86 3.55 -10.23
N ALA A 317 26.54 3.65 -10.41
CA ALA A 317 25.56 2.97 -9.57
C ALA A 317 25.64 1.44 -9.70
N PHE A 318 25.95 0.93 -10.89
CA PHE A 318 26.14 -0.49 -11.15
C PHE A 318 27.39 -1.02 -10.42
N ASP A 319 28.53 -0.33 -10.54
CA ASP A 319 29.79 -0.75 -9.92
C ASP A 319 29.72 -0.76 -8.39
N ILE A 320 29.07 0.25 -7.79
CA ILE A 320 28.92 0.32 -6.33
C ILE A 320 27.95 -0.72 -5.78
N GLY A 321 26.86 -1.02 -6.52
CA GLY A 321 25.88 -2.02 -6.11
C GLY A 321 26.50 -3.42 -6.07
N ARG A 322 27.35 -3.73 -7.07
CA ARG A 322 28.13 -4.98 -7.09
C ARG A 322 29.12 -5.08 -5.94
N ALA A 323 29.61 -3.95 -5.43
CA ALA A 323 30.55 -3.88 -4.31
C ALA A 323 29.88 -3.80 -2.92
N GLY A 324 28.55 -3.91 -2.85
CA GLY A 324 27.80 -3.96 -1.59
C GLY A 324 27.47 -2.59 -0.98
N TYR A 325 27.65 -1.49 -1.71
CA TYR A 325 27.24 -0.17 -1.23
C TYR A 325 25.72 0.02 -1.37
N SER A 326 25.12 0.67 -0.39
CA SER A 326 23.68 1.01 -0.39
C SER A 326 23.31 2.13 -1.37
N GLY A 327 24.29 2.94 -1.80
CA GLY A 327 24.07 4.00 -2.78
C GLY A 327 25.26 4.95 -2.94
N ALA A 328 25.19 5.82 -3.94
CA ALA A 328 26.16 6.89 -4.19
C ALA A 328 25.53 8.27 -4.09
N ARG A 329 26.32 9.23 -3.61
CA ARG A 329 26.02 10.65 -3.58
C ARG A 329 26.90 11.37 -4.58
N PHE A 330 26.28 12.05 -5.52
CA PHE A 330 26.97 12.80 -6.56
C PHE A 330 26.93 14.29 -6.25
N ALA A 331 28.08 14.94 -6.24
CA ALA A 331 28.21 16.37 -6.08
C ALA A 331 29.08 16.95 -7.21
N THR A 332 28.79 18.17 -7.66
CA THR A 332 29.83 18.97 -8.37
C THR A 332 30.69 19.69 -7.33
N ALA A 333 31.87 20.21 -7.70
CA ALA A 333 32.64 21.11 -6.83
C ALA A 333 31.81 22.27 -6.23
N ASN A 334 30.77 22.72 -6.96
CA ASN A 334 29.85 23.77 -6.52
C ASN A 334 28.63 23.26 -5.73
N GLY A 335 28.54 21.96 -5.42
CA GLY A 335 27.49 21.31 -4.60
C GLY A 335 26.07 21.24 -5.17
N VAL A 336 25.72 22.06 -6.18
CA VAL A 336 24.31 22.33 -6.52
C VAL A 336 23.80 21.55 -7.76
N THR A 337 24.66 21.31 -8.76
CA THR A 337 24.18 20.99 -10.12
C THR A 337 23.66 19.56 -10.29
N VAL A 338 24.31 18.54 -9.71
CA VAL A 338 23.87 17.14 -9.87
C VAL A 338 22.65 16.83 -9.01
N ALA A 339 22.62 17.39 -7.80
CA ALA A 339 21.51 17.28 -6.85
C ALA A 339 20.17 17.72 -7.45
N GLN A 340 20.16 18.86 -8.15
CA GLN A 340 18.96 19.37 -8.82
C GLN A 340 18.51 18.46 -9.97
N TRP A 341 19.46 17.94 -10.76
CA TRP A 341 19.17 17.04 -11.88
C TRP A 341 18.59 15.70 -11.42
N LEU A 342 19.11 15.11 -10.34
CA LEU A 342 18.59 13.86 -9.76
C LEU A 342 17.19 14.05 -9.16
N ARG A 343 16.97 15.13 -8.40
CA ARG A 343 15.64 15.47 -7.82
C ARG A 343 14.57 15.65 -8.89
N ALA A 344 14.90 16.28 -10.02
CA ALA A 344 13.97 16.46 -11.13
C ALA A 344 13.55 15.14 -11.80
N ARG A 345 14.26 14.04 -11.56
CA ARG A 345 14.01 12.72 -12.17
C ARG A 345 13.57 11.63 -11.19
N GLY A 346 13.34 11.98 -9.92
CA GLY A 346 12.81 11.04 -8.93
C GLY A 346 13.81 10.00 -8.43
N THR A 347 15.10 10.16 -8.68
CA THR A 347 16.14 9.34 -8.04
C THR A 347 16.42 9.90 -6.64
N GLU A 348 16.04 9.14 -5.61
CA GLU A 348 16.18 9.55 -4.21
C GLU A 348 17.63 9.89 -3.85
N MET A 349 17.87 11.17 -3.53
CA MET A 349 19.06 11.56 -2.79
C MET A 349 18.75 11.53 -1.30
N ILE A 350 19.48 10.71 -0.54
CA ILE A 350 19.59 10.88 0.90
C ILE A 350 20.36 12.19 1.14
N ALA A 351 19.69 13.23 1.64
CA ALA A 351 20.25 14.56 1.85
C ALA A 351 21.49 14.55 2.78
N PRO A 352 22.43 15.50 2.62
CA PRO A 352 23.53 15.67 3.57
C PRO A 352 22.99 16.09 4.94
N PRO A 353 23.55 15.61 6.06
CA PRO A 353 23.33 16.25 7.35
C PRO A 353 23.88 17.68 7.27
N GLU A 354 23.09 18.67 7.74
CA GLU A 354 23.58 20.04 7.89
C GLU A 354 24.74 20.06 8.89
N GLU A 355 25.97 20.17 8.40
CA GLU A 355 27.13 20.47 9.23
C GLU A 355 26.98 21.90 9.79
N GLY A 356 27.12 21.98 11.11
CA GLY A 356 26.75 23.14 11.91
C GLY A 356 27.39 24.44 11.46
N LYS A 357 26.58 25.49 11.44
CA LYS A 357 27.02 26.87 11.57
C LYS A 357 27.77 27.03 12.90
N THR A 358 29.09 26.92 12.88
CA THR A 358 29.95 27.52 13.91
C THR A 358 29.78 29.04 13.84
N ARG A 359 28.98 29.58 14.76
CA ARG A 359 29.05 30.98 15.15
C ARG A 359 30.42 31.21 15.78
N HIS A 360 31.29 31.94 15.11
CA HIS A 360 32.42 32.59 15.76
C HIS A 360 31.90 33.82 16.51
N GLN A 361 32.12 33.84 17.82
CA GLN A 361 32.26 35.07 18.61
C GLN A 361 33.64 35.66 18.38
#